data_AF-A0A2V7MWI7-F1
#
_entry.id   AF-A0A2V7MWI7-F1
#
_cell.length_a   1.000
_cell.length_b   1.000
_cell.length_c   1.000
_cell.angle_alpha   90.00
_cell.angle_beta   90.00
_cell.angle_gamma   90.00
#
_symmetry.space_group_name_H-M   'P 1'
#
loop_
_entity.id
_entity.type
_entity.pdbx_description
1 polymer ?
#
loop_
_entity_poly.entity_id
_entity_poly.type
_entity_poly.pdbx_seq_one_letter_code
_entity_poly.pdbx_strand_id
1 'polypeptide(L)'
;MQFPKRRGQLLATVGLLAIVVGLLAAVGAVRTQAPAPKRPPFRMDTLATSADTVRAVVAYGRTLHFVTVPGAGDDQLLHTGTCPGDTTCRHGPRSVIQPLEEAYKLTGDWLVQGRIIARIITADTAHYLKYGIYGQDTVYWWAGRRHEETWSVYASTDSGAAPVDRRLYIDSSHVKYKWGQSIARWVWDPLDEQTWAVCEQSKCCRS
;
A
#
# COMPACT_ATOMS: atom_id res chain seq x y z
N MET A 1 63.19 -15.02 54.56
CA MET A 1 61.75 -15.00 54.85
C MET A 1 61.05 -14.04 53.88
N GLN A 2 59.91 -14.49 53.33
CA GLN A 2 58.80 -13.75 52.70
C GLN A 2 58.93 -13.09 51.30
N PHE A 3 58.27 -13.80 50.36
CA PHE A 3 57.37 -13.42 49.25
C PHE A 3 57.80 -12.45 48.12
N PRO A 4 57.84 -12.94 46.86
CA PRO A 4 57.48 -12.14 45.71
C PRO A 4 55.99 -12.32 45.35
N LYS A 5 55.25 -11.21 45.44
CA LYS A 5 53.95 -10.99 44.80
C LYS A 5 54.12 -11.00 43.26
N ARG A 6 53.61 -12.02 42.57
CA ARG A 6 53.31 -11.95 41.13
C ARG A 6 52.10 -12.82 40.77
N ARG A 7 50.90 -12.35 41.10
CA ARG A 7 49.64 -12.82 40.49
C ARG A 7 48.73 -11.60 40.34
N GLY A 8 48.72 -11.00 39.15
CA GLY A 8 47.86 -9.84 38.91
C GLY A 8 47.97 -9.15 37.55
N GLN A 9 48.72 -9.69 36.58
CA GLN A 9 48.90 -9.02 35.27
C GLN A 9 48.45 -9.84 34.05
N LEU A 10 47.96 -11.07 34.23
CA LEU A 10 47.58 -11.94 33.10
C LEU A 10 46.07 -11.95 32.77
N LEU A 11 45.23 -11.28 33.56
CA LEU A 11 43.77 -11.22 33.29
C LEU A 11 43.34 -9.94 32.54
N ALA A 12 44.20 -8.92 32.44
CA ALA A 12 43.83 -7.66 31.80
C ALA A 12 43.91 -7.68 30.27
N THR A 13 44.76 -8.54 29.68
CA THR A 13 44.98 -8.61 28.23
C THR A 13 43.97 -9.46 27.48
N VAL A 14 43.37 -10.47 28.13
CA VAL A 14 42.33 -11.31 27.50
C VAL A 14 40.97 -10.57 27.44
N GLY A 15 40.66 -9.75 28.44
CA GLY A 15 39.42 -8.97 28.48
C GLY A 15 39.36 -7.87 27.41
N LEU A 16 40.49 -7.23 27.09
CA LEU A 16 40.52 -6.13 26.12
C LEU A 16 40.37 -6.62 24.66
N LEU A 17 40.91 -7.81 24.34
CA LEU A 17 40.80 -8.40 23.00
C LEU A 17 39.37 -8.88 22.69
N ALA A 18 38.64 -9.39 23.69
CA ALA A 18 37.25 -9.79 23.52
C ALA A 18 36.31 -8.60 23.26
N ILE A 19 36.59 -7.42 23.83
CA ILE A 19 35.80 -6.20 23.61
C ILE A 19 36.04 -5.62 22.21
N VAL A 20 37.26 -5.68 21.68
CA VAL A 20 37.57 -5.16 20.33
C VAL A 20 36.99 -6.07 19.23
N VAL A 21 36.99 -7.39 19.40
CA VAL A 21 36.36 -8.32 18.45
C VAL A 21 34.83 -8.23 18.50
N GLY A 22 34.23 -8.01 19.68
CA GLY A 22 32.80 -7.78 19.83
C GLY A 22 32.30 -6.49 19.17
N LEU A 23 33.10 -5.41 19.25
CA LEU A 23 32.76 -4.14 18.60
C LEU A 23 32.92 -4.19 17.07
N LEU A 24 33.87 -4.95 16.53
CA LEU A 24 34.02 -5.10 15.07
C LEU A 24 32.95 -6.02 14.45
N ALA A 25 32.42 -6.99 15.20
CA ALA A 25 31.30 -7.82 14.75
C ALA A 25 29.96 -7.07 14.74
N ALA A 26 29.82 -5.98 15.52
CA ALA A 26 28.62 -5.15 15.57
C ALA A 26 28.54 -4.07 14.48
N VAL A 27 29.66 -3.74 13.82
CA VAL A 27 29.72 -2.72 12.76
C VAL A 27 29.43 -3.29 11.36
N GLY A 28 29.45 -4.62 11.20
CA GLY A 28 29.28 -5.29 9.90
C GLY A 28 27.84 -5.51 9.44
N ALA A 29 26.84 -5.36 10.32
CA ALA A 29 25.44 -5.47 9.93
C ALA A 29 24.92 -4.12 9.40
N VAL A 30 25.59 -3.59 8.36
CA VAL A 30 24.89 -2.70 7.43
C VAL A 30 23.78 -3.57 6.85
N ARG A 31 22.56 -3.45 7.40
CA ARG A 31 21.36 -3.89 6.71
C ARG A 31 21.47 -3.21 5.35
N THR A 32 21.86 -3.98 4.34
CA THR A 32 21.72 -3.59 2.94
C THR A 32 20.24 -3.35 2.78
N GLN A 33 19.86 -2.08 2.94
CA GLN A 33 18.51 -1.63 2.73
C GLN A 33 18.23 -1.99 1.28
N ALA A 34 17.36 -2.98 1.10
CA ALA A 34 17.02 -3.44 -0.24
C ALA A 34 16.69 -2.20 -1.06
N PRO A 35 17.29 -2.03 -2.25
CA PRO A 35 17.07 -0.84 -3.06
C PRO A 35 15.56 -0.63 -3.18
N ALA A 36 15.10 0.57 -2.85
CA ALA A 36 13.69 0.90 -2.90
C ALA A 36 13.14 0.45 -4.26
N PRO A 37 11.98 -0.24 -4.30
CA PRO A 37 11.42 -0.73 -5.54
C PRO A 37 11.41 0.39 -6.58
N LYS A 38 12.10 0.19 -7.71
CA LYS A 38 12.11 1.18 -8.78
C LYS A 38 10.66 1.37 -9.22
N ARG A 39 10.14 2.57 -9.04
CA ARG A 39 8.80 2.92 -9.54
C ARG A 39 8.78 2.62 -11.04
N PRO A 40 7.73 1.95 -11.54
CA PRO A 40 7.59 1.78 -12.98
C PRO A 40 7.60 3.19 -13.60
N PRO A 41 8.33 3.41 -14.70
CA PRO A 41 8.34 4.69 -15.40
C PRO A 41 6.99 4.84 -16.12
N PHE A 42 5.93 5.11 -15.36
CA PHE A 42 4.60 5.26 -15.90
C PHE A 42 4.13 6.69 -15.64
N ARG A 43 3.90 7.41 -16.73
CA ARG A 43 3.08 8.62 -16.72
C ARG A 43 1.73 8.24 -17.32
N MET A 44 0.65 8.49 -16.58
CA MET A 44 -0.73 8.27 -17.05
C MET A 44 -1.19 9.32 -18.07
N ASP A 45 -0.36 10.32 -18.33
CA ASP A 45 -0.66 11.46 -19.19
C ASP A 45 -0.94 11.06 -20.66
N THR A 46 -0.62 9.83 -21.07
CA THR A 46 -0.66 9.43 -22.48
C THR A 46 -1.29 8.07 -22.81
N LEU A 47 -1.68 7.24 -21.84
CA LEU A 47 -2.12 5.87 -22.16
C LEU A 47 -3.53 5.55 -21.62
N ALA A 48 -4.42 5.17 -22.53
CA ALA A 48 -5.48 4.21 -22.23
C ALA A 48 -4.84 3.00 -21.54
N THR A 49 -5.43 2.51 -20.45
CA THR A 49 -4.85 1.42 -19.68
C THR A 49 -4.71 0.19 -20.57
N SER A 50 -3.48 -0.15 -20.95
CA SER A 50 -3.20 -1.31 -21.79
C SER A 50 -2.98 -2.56 -20.94
N ALA A 51 -3.06 -3.74 -21.54
CA ALA A 51 -2.69 -4.99 -20.86
C ALA A 51 -1.22 -4.96 -20.37
N ASP A 52 -0.31 -4.31 -21.09
CA ASP A 52 1.08 -4.10 -20.66
C ASP A 52 1.17 -3.20 -19.42
N THR A 53 0.37 -2.14 -19.37
CA THR A 53 0.27 -1.26 -18.21
C THR A 53 -0.18 -2.06 -16.98
N VAL A 54 -1.23 -2.87 -17.12
CA VAL A 54 -1.73 -3.73 -16.04
C VAL A 54 -0.63 -4.68 -15.56
N ARG A 55 0.05 -5.38 -16.48
CA ARG A 55 1.17 -6.27 -16.13
C ARG A 55 2.28 -5.55 -15.37
N ALA A 56 2.67 -4.35 -15.80
CA ALA A 56 3.71 -3.57 -15.14
C ALA A 56 3.29 -3.11 -13.73
N VAL A 57 2.04 -2.67 -13.55
CA VAL A 57 1.50 -2.29 -12.23
C VAL A 57 1.45 -3.51 -11.30
N VAL A 58 0.97 -4.66 -11.78
CA VAL A 58 0.95 -5.90 -11.00
C VAL A 58 2.36 -6.32 -10.59
N ALA A 59 3.31 -6.32 -11.52
CA ALA A 59 4.70 -6.68 -11.25
C ALA A 59 5.31 -5.76 -10.19
N TYR A 60 5.08 -4.45 -10.29
CA TYR A 60 5.52 -3.49 -9.28
C TYR A 60 4.81 -3.71 -7.94
N GLY A 61 3.49 -3.88 -7.94
CA GLY A 61 2.69 -4.09 -6.73
C GLY A 61 3.11 -5.28 -5.89
N ARG A 62 3.54 -6.37 -6.55
CA ARG A 62 4.08 -7.57 -5.88
C ARG A 62 5.37 -7.31 -5.08
N THR A 63 6.06 -6.20 -5.34
CA THR A 63 7.28 -5.80 -4.61
C THR A 63 7.02 -4.91 -3.41
N LEU A 64 5.76 -4.51 -3.18
CA LEU A 64 5.37 -3.56 -2.15
C LEU A 64 4.82 -4.24 -0.91
N HIS A 65 4.92 -3.53 0.22
CA HIS A 65 4.35 -3.94 1.50
C HIS A 65 3.07 -3.15 1.79
N PHE A 66 2.07 -3.83 2.34
CA PHE A 66 0.74 -3.29 2.59
C PHE A 66 0.36 -3.52 4.05
N VAL A 67 -0.38 -2.58 4.62
CA VAL A 67 -0.86 -2.70 5.99
C VAL A 67 -1.99 -3.72 6.05
N THR A 68 -1.79 -4.81 6.79
CA THR A 68 -2.77 -5.89 6.94
C THR A 68 -3.54 -5.84 8.26
N VAL A 69 -3.24 -4.86 9.12
CA VAL A 69 -3.87 -4.71 10.43
C VAL A 69 -5.37 -4.37 10.25
N PRO A 70 -6.29 -5.08 10.92
CA PRO A 70 -7.72 -4.76 10.87
C PRO A 70 -7.99 -3.28 11.20
N GLY A 71 -8.83 -2.63 10.39
CA GLY A 71 -9.18 -1.21 10.53
C GLY A 71 -8.18 -0.22 9.92
N ALA A 72 -6.99 -0.66 9.47
CA ALA A 72 -6.10 0.21 8.69
C ALA A 72 -6.63 0.46 7.27
N GLY A 73 -7.36 -0.54 6.76
CA GLY A 73 -8.09 -0.52 5.50
C GLY A 73 -9.58 -0.63 5.73
N ASP A 74 -10.33 -0.81 4.63
CA ASP A 74 -11.78 -0.98 4.66
C ASP A 74 -12.16 -2.39 4.19
N ASP A 75 -13.14 -3.02 4.83
CA ASP A 75 -13.58 -4.40 4.57
C ASP A 75 -15.09 -4.42 4.48
N GLN A 76 -15.61 -4.75 3.29
CA GLN A 76 -17.04 -4.72 3.06
C GLN A 76 -17.51 -5.67 1.97
N LEU A 77 -18.83 -5.90 1.97
CA LEU A 77 -19.56 -6.50 0.88
C LEU A 77 -19.84 -5.42 -0.18
N LEU A 78 -19.40 -5.65 -1.42
CA LEU A 78 -19.66 -4.72 -2.53
C LEU A 78 -21.08 -4.95 -3.06
N HIS A 79 -21.80 -3.92 -3.52
CA HIS A 79 -23.07 -4.08 -4.23
C HIS A 79 -22.93 -3.75 -5.71
N THR A 80 -23.78 -4.37 -6.51
CA THR A 80 -23.97 -4.03 -7.92
C THR A 80 -25.39 -3.50 -8.09
N GLY A 81 -25.58 -2.50 -8.97
CA GLY A 81 -26.86 -1.79 -9.12
C GLY A 81 -27.01 -0.62 -8.14
N THR A 82 -28.18 0.02 -8.17
CA THR A 82 -28.47 1.22 -7.37
C THR A 82 -29.08 0.84 -6.02
N CYS A 83 -28.44 1.13 -4.89
CA CYS A 83 -28.90 0.68 -3.57
C CYS A 83 -29.06 1.83 -2.57
N PRO A 84 -30.19 1.94 -1.83
CA PRO A 84 -31.33 1.02 -1.75
C PRO A 84 -32.46 1.36 -2.74
N GLY A 85 -33.22 0.34 -3.18
CA GLY A 85 -34.51 0.54 -3.85
C GLY A 85 -34.61 0.02 -5.29
N ASP A 86 -33.51 -0.46 -5.87
CA ASP A 86 -33.52 -1.11 -7.19
C ASP A 86 -33.59 -2.64 -7.03
N THR A 87 -34.44 -3.30 -7.82
CA THR A 87 -34.53 -4.77 -7.88
C THR A 87 -33.30 -5.42 -8.52
N THR A 88 -32.45 -4.63 -9.17
CA THR A 88 -31.15 -5.04 -9.68
C THR A 88 -30.04 -4.95 -8.63
N CYS A 89 -30.31 -4.39 -7.45
CA CYS A 89 -29.35 -4.35 -6.34
C CYS A 89 -28.98 -5.78 -5.92
N ARG A 90 -27.71 -6.14 -6.07
CA ARG A 90 -27.18 -7.46 -5.66
C ARG A 90 -25.91 -7.31 -4.85
N HIS A 91 -25.78 -8.13 -3.83
CA HIS A 91 -24.52 -8.32 -3.12
C HIS A 91 -23.51 -9.01 -4.04
N GLY A 92 -22.38 -8.35 -4.25
CA GLY A 92 -21.17 -8.86 -4.85
C GLY A 92 -20.20 -9.42 -3.81
N PRO A 93 -18.92 -9.61 -4.17
CA PRO A 93 -17.96 -10.24 -3.28
C PRO A 93 -17.60 -9.35 -2.09
N ARG A 94 -17.24 -10.00 -0.96
CA ARG A 94 -16.58 -9.32 0.15
C ARG A 94 -15.12 -9.02 -0.21
N SER A 95 -14.72 -7.77 -0.07
CA SER A 95 -13.39 -7.30 -0.48
C SER A 95 -12.77 -6.39 0.57
N VAL A 96 -11.46 -6.53 0.75
CA VAL A 96 -10.67 -5.77 1.73
C VAL A 96 -9.70 -4.86 0.99
N ILE A 97 -9.75 -3.56 1.25
CA ILE A 97 -8.70 -2.62 0.86
C ILE A 97 -7.59 -2.74 1.89
N GLN A 98 -6.35 -2.94 1.43
CA GLN A 98 -5.14 -2.86 2.24
C GLN A 98 -4.28 -1.71 1.71
N PRO A 99 -4.12 -0.60 2.47
CA PRO A 99 -3.33 0.51 2.01
C PRO A 99 -1.84 0.13 1.95
N LEU A 100 -1.10 0.80 1.07
CA LEU A 100 0.36 0.74 1.06
C LEU A 100 0.90 1.11 2.44
N GLU A 101 1.99 0.48 2.88
CA GLU A 101 2.71 0.97 4.06
C GLU A 101 3.09 2.45 3.89
N GLU A 102 2.94 3.21 4.97
CA GLU A 102 3.14 4.65 4.98
C GLU A 102 2.21 5.45 4.04
N ALA A 103 1.11 4.87 3.56
CA ALA A 103 0.11 5.60 2.77
C ALA A 103 -0.47 6.82 3.51
N TYR A 104 -0.45 6.81 4.86
CA TYR A 104 -0.85 7.96 5.67
C TYR A 104 0.06 9.18 5.49
N LYS A 105 1.22 9.02 4.84
CA LYS A 105 2.18 10.06 4.46
C LYS A 105 2.00 10.57 3.02
N LEU A 106 1.00 10.08 2.28
CA LEU A 106 0.71 10.55 0.92
C LEU A 106 -0.08 11.87 0.92
N THR A 107 0.43 12.84 0.17
CA THR A 107 -0.26 14.10 -0.14
C THR A 107 -0.88 14.08 -1.54
N GLY A 108 -1.73 15.05 -1.86
CA GLY A 108 -2.34 15.16 -3.19
C GLY A 108 -1.28 15.22 -4.31
N ASP A 109 -0.22 16.00 -4.08
CA ASP A 109 0.94 16.10 -4.97
C ASP A 109 1.71 14.79 -5.14
N TRP A 110 1.60 13.86 -4.17
CA TRP A 110 2.19 12.54 -4.28
C TRP A 110 1.33 11.57 -5.08
N LEU A 111 0.01 11.72 -5.05
CA LEU A 111 -0.89 10.94 -5.90
C LEU A 111 -0.64 11.27 -7.36
N VAL A 112 -0.56 12.56 -7.73
CA VAL A 112 -0.40 12.98 -9.13
C VAL A 112 0.89 12.45 -9.77
N GLN A 113 1.91 12.11 -8.97
CA GLN A 113 3.16 11.51 -9.44
C GLN A 113 3.03 10.07 -9.93
N GLY A 114 1.90 9.41 -9.70
CA GLY A 114 1.66 8.06 -10.18
C GLY A 114 2.27 6.97 -9.28
N ARG A 115 1.43 6.26 -8.55
CA ARG A 115 1.86 5.19 -7.63
C ARG A 115 0.74 4.24 -7.24
N ILE A 116 1.10 3.06 -6.77
CA ILE A 116 0.18 2.19 -6.02
C ILE A 116 -0.05 2.80 -4.64
N ILE A 117 -1.32 2.89 -4.24
CA ILE A 117 -1.72 3.44 -2.94
C ILE A 117 -2.38 2.40 -2.04
N ALA A 118 -2.91 1.34 -2.63
CA ALA A 118 -3.51 0.22 -1.94
C ALA A 118 -3.56 -1.02 -2.84
N ARG A 119 -3.95 -2.15 -2.27
CA ARG A 119 -4.45 -3.31 -3.00
C ARG A 119 -5.82 -3.69 -2.46
N ILE A 120 -6.65 -4.27 -3.31
CA ILE A 120 -7.95 -4.85 -2.94
C ILE A 120 -7.77 -6.35 -3.00
N ILE A 121 -8.10 -7.04 -1.92
CA ILE A 121 -8.07 -8.50 -1.83
C ILE A 121 -9.50 -9.00 -1.74
N THR A 122 -9.82 -9.94 -2.61
CA THR A 122 -11.11 -10.61 -2.63
C THR A 122 -10.87 -12.11 -2.51
N ALA A 123 -11.40 -12.74 -1.46
CA ALA A 123 -11.30 -14.19 -1.26
C ALA A 123 -12.49 -14.97 -1.86
N ASP A 124 -13.55 -14.25 -2.23
CA ASP A 124 -14.75 -14.80 -2.87
C ASP A 124 -14.49 -15.08 -4.36
N THR A 125 -15.13 -16.10 -4.91
CA THR A 125 -15.12 -16.45 -6.34
C THR A 125 -15.96 -15.51 -7.21
N ALA A 126 -16.85 -14.70 -6.62
CA ALA A 126 -17.68 -13.77 -7.38
C ALA A 126 -16.86 -12.63 -8.00
N HIS A 127 -17.23 -12.23 -9.21
CA HIS A 127 -16.58 -11.14 -9.93
C HIS A 127 -17.20 -9.79 -9.58
N TYR A 128 -16.40 -8.73 -9.66
CA TYR A 128 -16.83 -7.35 -9.53
C TYR A 128 -16.07 -6.46 -10.52
N LEU A 129 -16.57 -6.44 -11.76
CA LEU A 129 -15.86 -5.87 -12.92
C LEU A 129 -15.64 -4.36 -12.83
N LYS A 130 -16.47 -3.64 -12.06
CA LYS A 130 -16.33 -2.19 -11.83
C LYS A 130 -14.99 -1.80 -11.19
N TYR A 131 -14.33 -2.72 -10.49
CA TYR A 131 -12.98 -2.55 -9.95
C TYR A 131 -12.00 -3.60 -10.49
N GLY A 132 -12.36 -4.27 -11.59
CA GLY A 132 -11.52 -5.31 -12.20
C GLY A 132 -11.26 -6.50 -11.28
N ILE A 133 -12.20 -6.86 -10.40
CA ILE A 133 -12.04 -8.02 -9.50
C ILE A 133 -12.59 -9.27 -10.21
N TYR A 134 -11.75 -10.28 -10.42
CA TYR A 134 -12.08 -11.51 -11.16
C TYR A 134 -12.16 -12.77 -10.31
N GLY A 135 -12.64 -12.65 -9.06
CA GLY A 135 -12.77 -13.78 -8.13
C GLY A 135 -11.42 -14.25 -7.59
N GLN A 136 -11.31 -14.43 -6.27
CA GLN A 136 -10.07 -14.86 -5.60
C GLN A 136 -8.84 -14.05 -6.02
N ASP A 137 -9.03 -12.75 -6.19
CA ASP A 137 -8.09 -11.87 -6.88
C ASP A 137 -7.43 -10.87 -5.92
N THR A 138 -6.25 -10.40 -6.33
CA THR A 138 -5.62 -9.21 -5.77
C THR A 138 -5.55 -8.15 -6.85
N VAL A 139 -6.25 -7.04 -6.63
CA VAL A 139 -6.24 -5.90 -7.54
C VAL A 139 -5.34 -4.82 -6.95
N TYR A 140 -4.29 -4.44 -7.66
CA TYR A 140 -3.46 -3.30 -7.26
C TYR A 140 -4.10 -1.99 -7.70
N TRP A 141 -4.31 -1.09 -6.75
CA TRP A 141 -4.90 0.21 -6.99
C TRP A 141 -3.82 1.26 -7.12
N TRP A 142 -3.59 1.66 -8.37
CA TRP A 142 -2.67 2.72 -8.74
C TRP A 142 -3.46 4.03 -8.93
N ALA A 143 -2.91 5.14 -8.44
CA ALA A 143 -3.46 6.47 -8.58
C ALA A 143 -2.43 7.40 -9.25
N GLY A 144 -2.90 8.30 -10.11
CA GLY A 144 -2.05 9.27 -10.80
C GLY A 144 -2.84 10.31 -11.55
N ARG A 145 -2.15 11.13 -12.34
CA ARG A 145 -2.77 12.19 -13.12
C ARG A 145 -2.95 11.78 -14.59
N ARG A 146 -4.16 11.96 -15.12
CA ARG A 146 -4.46 11.95 -16.56
C ARG A 146 -5.01 13.33 -16.91
N HIS A 147 -4.32 14.06 -17.79
CA HIS A 147 -4.59 15.48 -18.05
C HIS A 147 -4.57 16.31 -16.75
N GLU A 148 -5.69 16.94 -16.39
CA GLU A 148 -5.83 17.77 -15.19
C GLU A 148 -6.49 17.03 -14.02
N GLU A 149 -6.90 15.78 -14.22
CA GLU A 149 -7.67 15.02 -13.25
C GLU A 149 -6.84 13.90 -12.62
N THR A 150 -7.20 13.54 -11.38
CA THR A 150 -6.66 12.33 -10.75
C THR A 150 -7.51 11.13 -11.14
N TRP A 151 -6.85 10.05 -11.52
CA TRP A 151 -7.45 8.81 -11.99
C TRP A 151 -6.87 7.62 -11.24
N SER A 152 -7.71 6.59 -11.11
CA SER A 152 -7.39 5.28 -10.59
C SER A 152 -7.23 4.30 -11.73
N VAL A 153 -6.24 3.41 -11.62
CA VAL A 153 -6.10 2.20 -12.41
C VAL A 153 -6.16 1.01 -11.46
N TYR A 154 -7.05 0.06 -11.75
CA TYR A 154 -7.18 -1.19 -11.04
C TYR A 154 -6.56 -2.30 -11.86
N ALA A 155 -5.44 -2.82 -11.37
CA ALA A 155 -4.66 -3.83 -12.04
C ALA A 155 -4.84 -5.18 -11.34
N SER A 156 -5.75 -5.99 -11.89
CA SER A 156 -6.02 -7.36 -11.45
C SER A 156 -4.80 -8.26 -11.63
N THR A 157 -4.64 -9.24 -10.72
CA THR A 157 -3.66 -10.30 -10.90
C THR A 157 -4.10 -11.40 -11.84
N ASP A 158 -5.38 -11.44 -12.21
CA ASP A 158 -5.91 -12.32 -13.25
C ASP A 158 -5.39 -11.88 -14.63
N SER A 159 -4.79 -12.82 -15.38
CA SER A 159 -4.16 -12.54 -16.67
C SER A 159 -5.15 -12.26 -17.81
N GLY A 160 -6.42 -12.65 -17.64
CA GLY A 160 -7.52 -12.40 -18.59
C GLY A 160 -8.34 -11.15 -18.24
N ALA A 161 -8.02 -10.46 -17.14
CA ALA A 161 -8.74 -9.28 -16.70
C ALA A 161 -8.62 -8.12 -17.70
N ALA A 162 -9.75 -7.48 -17.98
CA ALA A 162 -9.75 -6.23 -18.70
C ALA A 162 -9.15 -5.12 -17.81
N PRO A 163 -8.37 -4.19 -18.39
CA PRO A 163 -7.94 -3.00 -17.67
C PRO A 163 -9.14 -2.17 -17.22
N VAL A 164 -9.13 -1.72 -15.97
CA VAL A 164 -10.18 -0.84 -15.43
C VAL A 164 -9.54 0.42 -14.91
N ASP A 165 -9.96 1.56 -15.44
CA ASP A 165 -9.60 2.88 -14.95
C ASP A 165 -10.83 3.77 -14.76
N ARG A 166 -10.77 4.65 -13.77
CA ARG A 166 -11.84 5.62 -13.51
C ARG A 166 -11.29 6.85 -12.81
N ARG A 167 -12.03 7.95 -12.88
CA ARG A 167 -11.70 9.15 -12.12
C ARG A 167 -11.64 8.83 -10.62
N LEU A 168 -10.57 9.29 -9.96
CA LEU A 168 -10.41 9.12 -8.53
C LEU A 168 -11.13 10.26 -7.80
N TYR A 169 -12.06 9.89 -6.93
CA TYR A 169 -12.62 10.83 -5.96
C TYR A 169 -11.63 11.07 -4.82
N ILE A 170 -11.17 12.31 -4.69
CA ILE A 170 -10.36 12.79 -3.57
C ILE A 170 -11.26 13.70 -2.75
N ASP A 171 -11.47 13.36 -1.48
CA ASP A 171 -12.21 14.21 -0.56
C ASP A 171 -11.25 15.17 0.11
N SER A 172 -11.42 16.46 -0.18
CA SER A 172 -10.71 17.55 0.48
C SER A 172 -11.44 18.06 1.73
N SER A 173 -12.64 17.55 2.03
CA SER A 173 -13.46 18.02 3.15
C SER A 173 -12.92 17.50 4.49
N HIS A 174 -12.80 18.42 5.46
CA HIS A 174 -12.14 18.20 6.75
C HIS A 174 -12.93 17.32 7.71
N VAL A 175 -12.94 16.00 7.48
CA VAL A 175 -13.35 15.05 8.51
C VAL A 175 -12.16 14.85 9.45
N LYS A 176 -12.27 15.34 10.70
CA LYS A 176 -11.26 15.14 11.73
C LYS A 176 -10.86 13.66 11.76
N TYR A 177 -9.63 13.36 11.32
CA TYR A 177 -9.09 12.01 11.34
C TYR A 177 -9.27 11.43 12.74
N LYS A 178 -9.96 10.30 12.82
CA LYS A 178 -10.06 9.51 14.05
C LYS A 178 -9.03 8.40 13.98
N TRP A 179 -8.34 8.14 15.09
CA TRP A 179 -7.48 6.97 15.20
C TRP A 179 -8.25 5.71 14.81
N GLY A 180 -7.68 4.89 13.93
CA GLY A 180 -8.34 3.70 13.37
C GLY A 180 -9.23 3.96 12.15
N GLN A 181 -9.22 5.17 11.58
CA GLN A 181 -9.88 5.45 10.30
C GLN A 181 -9.02 4.96 9.13
N SER A 182 -9.64 4.25 8.18
CA SER A 182 -8.95 3.77 6.99
C SER A 182 -8.40 4.92 6.13
N ILE A 183 -7.15 4.76 5.69
CA ILE A 183 -6.45 5.70 4.78
C ILE A 183 -6.88 5.50 3.33
N ALA A 184 -7.45 4.34 3.00
CA ALA A 184 -8.02 4.01 1.70
C ALA A 184 -9.33 3.23 1.92
N ARG A 185 -10.46 3.82 1.57
CA ARG A 185 -11.79 3.30 1.94
C ARG A 185 -12.77 3.31 0.79
N TRP A 186 -13.90 2.67 0.99
CA TRP A 186 -15.04 2.78 0.10
C TRP A 186 -15.95 3.92 0.56
N VAL A 187 -16.43 4.72 -0.38
CA VAL A 187 -17.44 5.75 -0.15
C VAL A 187 -18.73 5.25 -0.79
N TRP A 188 -19.77 5.14 0.03
CA TRP A 188 -21.11 4.82 -0.44
C TRP A 188 -21.80 6.09 -0.90
N ASP A 189 -22.04 6.18 -2.20
CA ASP A 189 -23.06 7.05 -2.77
C ASP A 189 -24.40 6.28 -2.76
N PRO A 190 -25.56 6.96 -2.57
CA PRO A 190 -26.87 6.31 -2.67
C PRO A 190 -27.13 5.58 -3.99
N LEU A 191 -26.33 5.87 -5.01
CA LEU A 191 -26.43 5.26 -6.33
C LEU A 191 -25.28 4.30 -6.65
N ASP A 192 -24.17 4.32 -5.91
CA ASP A 192 -22.97 3.53 -6.25
C ASP A 192 -21.90 3.51 -5.14
N GLU A 193 -21.08 2.46 -5.05
CA GLU A 193 -19.82 2.52 -4.29
C GLU A 193 -18.73 3.19 -5.10
N GLN A 194 -17.91 4.02 -4.47
CA GLN A 194 -16.73 4.60 -5.10
C GLN A 194 -15.51 4.37 -4.21
N THR A 195 -14.37 3.99 -4.79
CA THR A 195 -13.11 3.93 -4.05
C THR A 195 -12.58 5.33 -3.78
N TRP A 196 -11.99 5.52 -2.62
CA TRP A 196 -11.57 6.82 -2.15
C TRP A 196 -10.17 6.85 -1.51
N ALA A 197 -9.42 7.92 -1.79
CA ALA A 197 -8.08 8.16 -1.23
C ALA A 197 -8.04 9.41 -0.33
N VAL A 198 -7.29 9.34 0.78
CA VAL A 198 -6.99 10.50 1.64
C VAL A 198 -5.66 11.10 1.29
N CYS A 199 -5.60 12.41 1.13
CA CYS A 199 -4.34 13.08 0.83
C CYS A 199 -4.13 14.47 1.45
N GLU A 200 -5.05 15.01 2.24
CA GLU A 200 -4.89 16.40 2.73
C GLU A 200 -4.97 16.57 4.25
N GLN A 201 -5.23 15.52 5.04
CA GLN A 201 -5.71 15.73 6.42
C GLN A 201 -5.17 14.85 7.54
N SER A 202 -4.32 13.86 7.25
CA SER A 202 -3.54 13.25 8.34
C SER A 202 -2.42 14.23 8.70
N LYS A 203 -2.44 14.84 9.89
CA LYS A 203 -1.28 15.60 10.44
C LYS A 203 0.03 14.78 10.49
N CYS A 204 -0.03 13.49 10.18
CA CYS A 204 1.08 12.54 10.06
C CYS A 204 1.71 12.48 8.66
N CYS A 205 1.26 13.36 7.77
CA CYS A 205 1.56 13.42 6.35
C CYS A 205 2.25 14.75 6.07
N ARG A 206 3.53 14.85 6.43
CA ARG A 206 4.23 16.15 6.41
C ARG A 206 4.75 16.45 5.00
N SER A 207 4.42 17.65 4.53
CA SER A 207 5.06 18.40 3.44
C SER A 207 6.57 18.55 3.64
#